data_AF-A0A919TMT4-F1
#
_entry.id   AF-A0A919TMT4-F1
#
_cell.length_a   1.000
_cell.length_b   1.000
_cell.length_c   1.000
_cell.angle_alpha   90.00
_cell.angle_beta   90.00
_cell.angle_gamma   90.00
#
_symmetry.space_group_name_H-M   'P 1'
#
loop_
_entity.id
_entity.type
_entity.pdbx_description
1 polymer ?
#
loop_
_entity_poly.entity_id
_entity_poly.type
_entity_poly.pdbx_seq_one_letter_code
_entity_poly.pdbx_strand_id
1 'polypeptide(L)'
;MAEPHLDHPGEIHWFKGEGPAPVVGPCAHDCKHLGQGVIAWGPSMDRYELVECGIRAPEDPNGCGGQCRAWVDGQGRVTTEWLTVDLAGVVTADA
;
A
#
# COMPACT_ATOMS: atom_id res chain seq x y z
N MET A 1 6.69 -4.16 14.92
CA MET A 1 7.28 -5.22 14.09
C MET A 1 7.38 -4.66 12.68
N ALA A 2 8.55 -4.73 12.05
CA ALA A 2 8.72 -4.31 10.66
C ALA A 2 8.00 -5.29 9.73
N GLU A 3 7.30 -4.78 8.70
CA GLU A 3 6.69 -5.60 7.65
C GLU A 3 7.79 -6.12 6.72
N PRO A 4 8.17 -7.40 6.76
CA PRO A 4 9.43 -7.86 6.19
C PRO A 4 9.57 -7.76 4.66
N HIS A 5 8.59 -7.19 3.94
CA HIS A 5 8.51 -7.24 2.48
C HIS A 5 7.99 -5.94 1.82
N LEU A 6 7.69 -4.88 2.58
CA LEU A 6 7.53 -3.50 2.06
C LEU A 6 8.73 -2.61 2.47
N ASP A 7 9.85 -3.25 2.77
CA ASP A 7 11.04 -2.62 3.37
C ASP A 7 11.69 -1.61 2.42
N HIS A 8 11.29 -0.35 2.55
CA HIS A 8 12.18 0.76 2.25
C HIS A 8 13.14 0.91 3.47
N PRO A 9 14.46 1.09 3.28
CA PRO A 9 15.38 1.22 4.41
C PRO A 9 15.07 2.50 5.20
N GLY A 10 14.50 2.35 6.40
CA GLY A 10 14.26 3.43 7.37
C GLY A 10 12.86 3.41 8.01
N GLU A 11 12.51 4.47 8.73
CA GLU A 11 11.21 4.62 9.39
C GLU A 11 10.10 4.95 8.38
N ILE A 12 8.93 4.32 8.54
CA ILE A 12 7.72 4.60 7.75
C ILE A 12 6.78 5.46 8.60
N HIS A 13 6.34 6.58 8.05
CA HIS A 13 5.39 7.49 8.68
C HIS A 13 3.98 7.25 8.13
N TRP A 14 3.18 6.50 8.88
CA TRP A 14 1.79 6.18 8.52
C TRP A 14 0.86 7.38 8.69
N PHE A 15 -0.10 7.50 7.78
CA PHE A 15 -1.19 8.46 7.93
C PHE A 15 -2.21 7.99 8.97
N LYS A 16 -3.03 8.92 9.44
CA LYS A 16 -4.03 8.63 10.47
C LYS A 16 -5.01 7.55 9.97
N GLY A 17 -5.12 6.46 10.73
CA GLY A 17 -5.99 5.32 10.41
C GLY A 17 -5.30 4.23 9.60
N GLU A 18 -4.08 4.48 9.12
CA GLU A 18 -3.26 3.54 8.36
C GLU A 18 -2.21 2.88 9.26
N GLY A 19 -1.68 1.75 8.80
CA GLY A 19 -0.69 1.02 9.55
C GLY A 19 -0.11 -0.19 8.82
N PRO A 20 0.87 -0.83 9.47
CA PRO A 20 1.52 -2.01 8.93
C PRO A 20 0.52 -3.17 8.81
N ALA A 21 0.61 -3.92 7.72
CA ALA A 21 -0.16 -5.10 7.40
C ALA A 21 0.75 -6.23 6.88
N PRO A 22 0.57 -7.49 7.32
CA PRO A 22 1.41 -8.59 6.84
C PRO A 22 1.37 -8.72 5.32
N VAL A 23 2.54 -8.76 4.67
CA VAL A 23 2.63 -9.05 3.23
C VAL A 23 2.35 -10.53 3.00
N VAL A 24 1.42 -10.82 2.09
CA VAL A 24 1.01 -12.18 1.71
C VAL A 24 1.81 -12.65 0.49
N GLY A 25 2.15 -11.74 -0.43
CA GLY A 25 2.90 -12.04 -1.65
C GLY A 25 2.64 -11.01 -2.76
N PRO A 26 3.02 -11.31 -4.01
CA PRO A 26 2.70 -10.49 -5.16
C PRO A 26 1.19 -10.29 -5.33
N CYS A 27 0.78 -9.13 -5.85
CA CYS A 27 -0.62 -8.88 -6.13
C CYS A 27 -1.18 -9.93 -7.10
N ALA A 28 -2.15 -10.72 -6.64
CA ALA A 28 -2.74 -11.82 -7.43
C ALA A 28 -3.81 -11.33 -8.43
N HIS A 29 -4.16 -10.04 -8.38
CA HIS A 29 -5.19 -9.45 -9.22
C HIS A 29 -4.58 -8.85 -10.49
N ASP A 30 -5.33 -8.90 -11.59
CA ASP A 30 -5.03 -8.16 -12.81
C ASP A 30 -5.48 -6.66 -12.68
N CYS A 31 -5.34 -6.07 -11.48
CA CYS A 31 -5.63 -4.64 -11.24
C CYS A 31 -4.71 -3.83 -12.17
N LYS A 32 -5.24 -2.80 -12.84
CA LYS A 32 -4.39 -1.82 -13.54
C LYS A 32 -3.66 -0.87 -12.58
N HIS A 33 -3.98 -0.97 -11.30
CA HIS A 33 -3.44 -0.17 -10.21
C HIS A 33 -3.62 1.34 -10.42
N LEU A 34 -4.82 1.71 -10.90
CA LEU A 34 -5.21 3.10 -11.16
C LEU A 34 -5.76 3.76 -9.89
N GLY A 35 -5.54 5.07 -9.75
CA GLY A 35 -6.07 5.85 -8.62
C GLY A 35 -5.42 5.47 -7.30
N GLN A 36 -4.11 5.67 -7.19
CA GLN A 36 -3.32 5.35 -5.99
C GLN A 36 -3.74 6.20 -4.79
N GLY A 37 -4.05 5.57 -3.66
CA GLY A 37 -4.22 6.27 -2.38
C GLY A 37 -2.90 6.27 -1.62
N VAL A 38 -2.36 7.45 -1.26
CA VAL A 38 -1.15 7.53 -0.42
C VAL A 38 -1.54 7.26 1.03
N ILE A 39 -0.90 6.27 1.65
CA ILE A 39 -1.21 5.77 3.01
C ILE A 39 -0.06 5.93 4.00
N ALA A 40 1.17 6.10 3.50
CA ALA A 40 2.32 6.41 4.33
C ALA A 40 3.41 7.11 3.53
N TRP A 41 4.36 7.68 4.25
CA TRP A 41 5.60 8.20 3.70
C TRP A 41 6.79 7.39 4.16
N GLY A 42 7.75 7.22 3.25
CA GLY A 42 9.04 6.64 3.57
C GLY A 42 9.91 7.56 4.42
N PRO A 43 11.11 7.10 4.80
CA PRO A 43 12.00 7.80 5.73
C PRO A 43 12.50 9.14 5.20
N SER A 44 12.53 9.31 3.88
CA SER A 44 12.69 10.61 3.23
C SER A 44 11.34 11.02 2.66
N MET A 45 10.55 11.72 3.49
CA MET A 45 9.21 12.24 3.21
C MET A 45 9.09 12.99 1.86
N ASP A 46 10.22 13.42 1.31
CA ASP A 46 10.29 14.15 0.04
C ASP A 46 10.21 13.27 -1.21
N ARG A 47 10.35 11.93 -1.12
CA ARG A 47 10.62 11.10 -2.33
C ARG A 47 9.99 9.72 -2.42
N TYR A 48 9.40 9.20 -1.35
CA TYR A 48 8.82 7.86 -1.38
C TYR A 48 7.47 7.84 -0.67
N GLU A 49 6.42 7.60 -1.42
CA GLU A 49 5.06 7.46 -0.92
C GLU A 49 4.67 5.99 -1.00
N LEU A 50 4.14 5.45 0.10
CA LEU A 50 3.52 4.13 0.09
C LEU A 50 2.06 4.33 -0.32
N VAL A 51 1.64 3.62 -1.35
CA VAL A 51 0.30 3.73 -1.92
C VAL A 51 -0.45 2.41 -1.92
N GLU A 52 -1.77 2.46 -1.96
CA GLU A 52 -2.67 1.32 -2.20
C GLU A 52 -3.36 1.38 -3.59
N CYS A 53 -3.73 0.23 -4.18
CA CYS A 53 -4.57 0.17 -5.40
C CYS A 53 -5.96 0.68 -5.02
N GLY A 54 -6.33 1.87 -5.52
CA GLY A 54 -7.65 2.47 -5.28
C GLY A 54 -8.77 1.92 -6.16
N ILE A 55 -8.49 0.93 -7.01
CA ILE A 55 -9.53 0.18 -7.72
C ILE A 55 -10.22 -0.75 -6.73
N ARG A 56 -11.50 -0.45 -6.43
CA ARG A 56 -12.30 -1.20 -5.46
C ARG A 56 -13.36 -2.05 -6.17
N ALA A 57 -13.62 -3.23 -5.62
CA ALA A 57 -14.83 -3.96 -5.96
C ALA A 57 -16.05 -3.24 -5.32
N PRO A 58 -17.24 -3.22 -5.96
CA PRO A 58 -17.61 -3.97 -7.17
C PRO A 58 -17.39 -3.23 -8.51
N GLU A 59 -16.73 -2.07 -8.51
CA GLU A 59 -16.59 -1.21 -9.71
C GLU A 59 -15.69 -1.85 -10.77
N ASP A 60 -14.70 -2.64 -10.35
CA ASP A 60 -13.88 -3.48 -11.21
C ASP A 60 -13.79 -4.89 -10.59
N PRO A 61 -14.17 -5.96 -11.30
CA PRO A 61 -14.02 -7.34 -10.80
C PRO A 61 -12.57 -7.75 -10.57
N ASN A 62 -11.60 -7.01 -11.13
CA ASN A 62 -10.17 -7.19 -10.90
C ASN A 62 -9.61 -6.20 -9.85
N GLY A 63 -10.46 -5.41 -9.19
CA GLY A 63 -10.04 -4.46 -8.17
C GLY A 63 -9.48 -5.15 -6.92
N CYS A 64 -8.39 -4.62 -6.38
CA CYS A 64 -7.75 -5.17 -5.18
C CYS A 64 -8.39 -4.73 -3.88
N GLY A 65 -9.36 -3.79 -3.91
CA GLY A 65 -10.05 -3.33 -2.71
C GLY A 65 -9.12 -2.71 -1.65
N GLY A 66 -8.05 -2.04 -2.06
CA GLY A 66 -7.04 -1.48 -1.15
C GLY A 66 -6.02 -2.48 -0.61
N GLN A 67 -6.13 -3.77 -0.95
CA GLN A 67 -5.23 -4.81 -0.39
C GLN A 67 -3.87 -4.92 -1.09
N CYS A 68 -3.67 -4.25 -2.24
CA CYS A 68 -2.35 -4.24 -2.89
C CYS A 68 -1.68 -2.90 -2.64
N ARG A 69 -0.42 -2.93 -2.18
CA ARG A 69 0.41 -1.76 -1.87
C ARG A 69 1.70 -1.74 -2.68
N ALA A 70 2.22 -0.55 -2.98
CA ALA A 70 3.52 -0.35 -3.63
C ALA A 70 4.13 0.99 -3.24
N TRP A 71 5.45 1.15 -3.42
CA TRP A 71 6.11 2.43 -3.30
C TRP A 71 6.06 3.19 -4.64
N VAL A 72 5.90 4.51 -4.56
CA VAL A 72 6.06 5.43 -5.69
C VAL A 72 7.10 6.50 -5.41
N ASP A 73 7.75 6.99 -6.46
CA ASP A 73 8.63 8.17 -6.37
C ASP A 73 7.83 9.48 -6.34
N GLY A 74 8.51 10.62 -6.16
CA GLY A 74 7.90 11.96 -6.20
C GLY A 74 7.30 12.38 -7.56
N GLN A 75 7.29 11.50 -8.56
CA GLN A 75 6.62 11.67 -9.85
C GLN A 75 5.45 10.68 -10.02
N GLY A 76 5.10 9.92 -8.98
CA GLY A 76 4.04 8.91 -8.99
C GLY A 76 4.41 7.62 -9.72
N ARG A 77 5.70 7.39 -10.01
CA ARG A 77 6.13 6.16 -10.68
C ARG A 77 6.31 5.06 -9.65
N VAL A 78 5.69 3.91 -9.92
CA VAL A 78 5.85 2.70 -9.10
C VAL A 78 7.31 2.24 -9.13
N THR A 79 7.93 2.12 -7.95
CA THR A 79 9.35 1.76 -7.77
C THR A 79 9.53 0.34 -7.24
N THR A 80 8.46 -0.31 -6.78
CA THR A 80 8.44 -1.70 -6.31
C THR A 80 7.33 -2.50 -6.97
N GLU A 81 7.40 -3.82 -6.93
CA GLU A 81 6.23 -4.63 -7.28
C GLU A 81 5.04 -4.31 -6.37
N TRP A 82 3.83 -4.51 -6.90
CA TRP A 82 2.61 -4.45 -6.11
C TRP A 82 2.48 -5.71 -5.28
N LEU A 83 2.33 -5.54 -3.97
CA LEU A 83 2.27 -6.64 -3.01
C LEU A 83 0.90 -6.65 -2.33
N THR A 84 0.29 -7.83 -2.25
CA THR A 84 -0.92 -8.05 -1.45
C THR A 84 -0.53 -8.05 0.04
N VAL A 85 -1.29 -7.30 0.83
CA VAL A 85 -1.23 -7.32 2.29
C VAL A 85 -2.52 -7.90 2.87
N ASP A 86 -2.39 -8.51 4.04
CA ASP A 86 -3.51 -9.00 4.82
C ASP A 86 -4.02 -7.89 5.75
N LEU A 87 -5.17 -7.31 5.41
CA LEU A 87 -5.83 -6.31 6.24
C LEU A 87 -6.71 -6.95 7.33
N ALA A 88 -6.87 -8.27 7.36
CA ALA A 88 -7.64 -9.00 8.37
C ALA A 88 -6.88 -9.04 9.70
N GLY A 89 -6.86 -7.90 10.39
CA GLY A 89 -6.10 -7.72 11.63
C GLY A 89 -5.59 -6.30 11.82
N VAL A 90 -5.63 -5.46 10.79
CA VAL A 90 -5.47 -4.01 10.94
C VAL A 90 -6.73 -3.51 11.61
N VAL A 91 -6.67 -3.39 12.93
CA VAL A 91 -7.68 -2.68 13.71
C VAL A 91 -7.64 -1.25 13.22
N THR A 92 -8.57 -0.89 12.34
CA THR A 92 -8.95 0.50 12.16
C THR A 92 -9.41 0.95 13.53
N ALA A 93 -8.58 1.72 14.24
CA ALA A 93 -9.00 2.38 15.45
C ALA A 93 -10.09 3.38 15.03
N ASP A 94 -11.34 2.90 15.06
CA ASP A 94 -12.51 3.64 14.62
C ASP A 94 -12.88 4.72 15.65
N ALA A 95 -13.38 5.82 15.07
CA ALA A 95 -14.23 6.87 15.60
C ALA A 95 -13.72 7.76 16.75
#